data_AF-A0A1S3XEH3-F1
#
_entry.id   AF-A0A1S3XEH3-F1
#
_cell.length_a   1.000
_cell.length_b   1.000
_cell.length_c   1.000
_cell.angle_alpha   90.00
_cell.angle_beta   90.00
_cell.angle_gamma   90.00
#
_symmetry.space_group_name_H-M   'P 1'
#
loop_
_entity.id
_entity.type
_entity.pdbx_description
1 polymer ?
#
loop_
_entity_poly.entity_id
_entity_poly.type
_entity_poly.pdbx_seq_one_letter_code
_entity_poly.pdbx_strand_id
1 'polypeptide(L)'
;MTLGDKPMAQFLREAKAIADELTAAGTPVSLDEFNATIFRLLPSYYHPVIAMLFEEKSQSSQENNGYRNNGASSKGNMKWFPNPCQICGLNNHQAK
;
A
#
# COMPACT_ATOMS: atom_id res chain seq x y z
N MET A 1 -9.61 -25.90 12.41
CA MET A 1 -9.90 -24.45 12.38
C MET A 1 -10.63 -24.18 11.09
N THR A 2 -11.93 -23.93 11.18
CA THR A 2 -12.83 -23.98 10.03
C THR A 2 -13.67 -22.71 9.97
N LEU A 3 -13.91 -22.24 8.75
CA LEU A 3 -14.95 -21.26 8.46
C LEU A 3 -16.27 -22.06 8.40
N GLY A 4 -16.85 -22.36 9.56
CA GLY A 4 -18.08 -23.16 9.70
C GLY A 4 -17.96 -24.63 9.29
N ASP A 5 -16.95 -25.36 9.78
CA ASP A 5 -16.63 -26.78 9.52
C ASP A 5 -15.84 -27.15 8.24
N LYS A 6 -15.59 -26.21 7.32
CA LYS A 6 -14.66 -26.45 6.18
C LYS A 6 -13.20 -26.08 6.48
N PRO A 7 -12.21 -26.93 6.12
CA PRO A 7 -10.78 -26.59 6.25
C PRO A 7 -10.40 -25.44 5.30
N MET A 8 -9.49 -24.56 5.71
CA MET A 8 -9.00 -23.39 4.95
C MET A 8 -8.67 -23.73 3.48
N ALA A 9 -7.99 -24.85 3.26
CA ALA A 9 -7.63 -25.30 1.92
C ALA A 9 -8.85 -25.53 1.02
N GLN A 10 -9.97 -26.00 1.57
CA GLN A 10 -11.21 -26.18 0.82
C GLN A 10 -11.84 -24.83 0.47
N PHE A 11 -11.91 -23.90 1.43
CA PHE A 11 -12.40 -22.55 1.18
C PHE A 11 -11.63 -21.84 0.05
N LEU A 12 -10.29 -21.90 0.08
CA LEU A 12 -9.46 -21.29 -0.95
C LEU A 12 -9.64 -21.95 -2.33
N ARG A 13 -9.85 -23.27 -2.37
CA ARG A 13 -10.15 -23.98 -3.63
C ARG A 13 -11.51 -23.55 -4.21
N GLU A 14 -12.54 -23.45 -3.38
CA GLU A 14 -13.87 -23.00 -3.81
C GLU A 14 -13.81 -21.55 -4.33
N ALA A 15 -13.13 -20.66 -3.60
CA ALA A 15 -12.96 -19.28 -4.05
C ALA A 15 -12.20 -19.18 -5.37
N LYS A 16 -11.13 -19.97 -5.56
CA LYS A 16 -10.40 -20.01 -6.83
C LYS A 16 -11.30 -20.50 -7.98
N ALA A 17 -12.09 -21.55 -7.76
CA ALA A 17 -13.01 -22.07 -8.79
C ALA A 17 -13.99 -20.99 -9.26
N ILE A 18 -14.54 -20.20 -8.34
CA ILE A 18 -15.42 -19.06 -8.67
C ILE A 18 -14.67 -18.01 -9.50
N ALA A 19 -13.43 -17.66 -9.13
CA ALA A 19 -12.63 -16.70 -9.89
C ALA A 19 -12.30 -17.20 -11.31
N ASP A 20 -12.04 -18.49 -11.46
CA ASP A 20 -11.83 -19.14 -12.77
C ASP A 20 -13.12 -19.10 -13.62
N GLU A 21 -14.28 -19.37 -13.02
CA GLU A 21 -15.59 -19.29 -13.70
C GLU A 21 -15.91 -17.85 -14.15
N LEU A 22 -15.67 -16.86 -13.29
CA LEU A 22 -15.83 -15.44 -13.63
C LEU A 22 -14.90 -15.04 -14.79
N THR A 23 -13.67 -15.56 -14.79
CA THR A 23 -12.73 -15.36 -15.89
C THR A 23 -13.24 -15.98 -17.19
N ALA A 24 -13.76 -17.21 -17.13
CA ALA A 24 -14.34 -17.90 -18.28
C ALA A 24 -15.61 -17.19 -18.83
N ALA A 25 -16.38 -16.55 -17.95
CA ALA A 25 -17.54 -15.73 -18.32
C ALA A 25 -17.17 -14.36 -18.93
N GLY A 26 -15.88 -14.03 -19.03
CA GLY A 26 -15.40 -12.75 -19.56
C GLY A 26 -15.39 -11.61 -18.54
N THR A 27 -15.56 -11.91 -17.25
CA THR A 27 -15.53 -10.96 -16.14
C THR A 27 -14.41 -11.33 -15.15
N PRO A 28 -13.12 -11.25 -15.55
CA PRO A 28 -12.02 -11.65 -14.69
C PRO A 28 -11.95 -10.75 -13.44
N VAL A 29 -11.73 -11.38 -12.28
CA VAL A 29 -11.49 -10.67 -11.02
C VAL A 29 -9.99 -10.38 -10.91
N SER A 30 -9.64 -9.13 -10.57
CA SER A 30 -8.24 -8.77 -10.36
C SER A 30 -7.67 -9.50 -9.13
N LEU A 31 -6.36 -9.74 -9.11
CA LEU A 31 -5.72 -10.39 -7.97
C LEU A 31 -5.92 -9.61 -6.65
N ASP A 32 -5.92 -8.28 -6.71
CA ASP A 32 -6.11 -7.43 -5.54
C ASP A 32 -7.56 -7.53 -5.01
N GLU A 33 -8.54 -7.55 -5.91
CA GLU A 33 -9.95 -7.70 -5.55
C GLU A 33 -10.27 -9.09 -5.01
N PHE A 34 -9.65 -10.12 -5.59
CA PHE A 34 -9.72 -11.49 -5.09
C PHE A 34 -9.15 -11.57 -3.67
N ASN A 35 -7.94 -11.04 -3.45
CA ASN A 35 -7.30 -11.01 -2.15
C ASN A 35 -8.11 -10.24 -1.11
N ALA A 36 -8.61 -9.05 -1.45
CA ALA A 36 -9.46 -8.25 -0.57
C ALA A 36 -10.74 -9.02 -0.17
N THR A 37 -11.34 -9.74 -1.11
CA THR A 37 -12.53 -10.56 -0.88
C THR A 37 -12.22 -11.74 0.06
N ILE A 38 -11.13 -12.47 -0.19
CA ILE A 38 -10.67 -13.56 0.68
C ILE A 38 -10.47 -13.04 2.10
N PHE A 39 -9.69 -11.98 2.29
CA PHE A 39 -9.36 -11.46 3.62
C PHE A 39 -10.58 -10.97 4.39
N ARG A 40 -11.57 -10.39 3.71
CA ARG A 40 -12.84 -9.97 4.34
C ARG A 40 -13.70 -11.15 4.81
N LEU A 41 -13.62 -12.28 4.12
CA LEU A 41 -14.41 -13.48 4.42
C LEU A 41 -13.72 -14.42 5.41
N LEU A 42 -12.42 -14.23 5.64
CA LEU A 42 -11.69 -15.02 6.62
C LEU A 42 -12.15 -14.74 8.04
N PRO A 43 -12.06 -15.74 8.94
CA PRO A 43 -12.34 -15.51 10.35
C PRO A 43 -11.40 -14.48 10.97
N SER A 44 -11.91 -13.70 11.92
CA SER A 44 -11.16 -12.63 12.60
C SER A 44 -9.86 -13.09 13.27
N TYR A 45 -9.75 -14.36 13.67
CA TYR A 45 -8.53 -14.90 14.27
C TYR A 45 -7.34 -14.98 13.29
N TYR A 46 -7.56 -14.87 11.97
CA TYR A 46 -6.48 -14.71 10.99
C TYR A 46 -6.09 -13.25 10.76
N HIS A 47 -6.88 -12.26 11.21
CA HIS A 47 -6.60 -10.84 10.95
C HIS A 47 -5.21 -10.39 11.41
N PRO A 48 -4.67 -10.83 12.57
CA PRO A 48 -3.30 -10.45 12.97
C PRO A 48 -2.25 -10.93 11.97
N VAL A 49 -2.41 -12.14 11.42
CA VAL A 49 -1.49 -12.69 10.42
C VAL A 49 -1.63 -11.95 9.09
N ILE A 50 -2.87 -11.63 8.70
CA ILE A 50 -3.15 -10.83 7.50
C ILE A 50 -2.50 -9.45 7.63
N ALA A 51 -2.67 -8.76 8.77
CA ALA A 51 -2.07 -7.45 9.01
C ALA A 51 -0.54 -7.45 8.85
N MET A 52 0.15 -8.45 9.41
CA MET A 52 1.61 -8.59 9.25
C MET A 52 2.04 -8.74 7.78
N LEU A 53 1.31 -9.53 6.99
CA LEU A 53 1.61 -9.72 5.55
C LEU A 53 1.45 -8.41 4.75
N PHE A 54 0.57 -7.51 5.18
CA PHE A 54 0.36 -6.20 4.53
C PHE A 54 1.32 -5.11 5.04
N GLU A 55 1.75 -5.17 6.29
CA GLU A 55 2.79 -4.30 6.83
C GLU A 55 4.13 -4.53 6.12
N GLU A 56 4.47 -5.78 5.81
CA GLU A 56 5.72 -6.13 5.10
C GLU A 56 5.74 -5.60 3.66
N LYS A 57 4.59 -5.60 2.96
CA LYS A 57 4.46 -5.00 1.62
C LYS A 57 4.58 -3.47 1.62
N SER A 58 4.34 -2.81 2.75
CA SER A 58 4.37 -1.35 2.86
C SER A 58 5.78 -0.77 3.04
N GLN A 59 6.80 -1.62 3.26
CA GLN A 59 8.19 -1.19 3.47
C GLN A 59 9.07 -1.24 2.22
N SER A 60 8.65 -1.88 1.11
CA SER A 60 9.49 -1.98 -0.10
C SER A 60 9.40 -0.78 -1.05
N SER A 61 8.70 0.30 -0.68
CA SER A 61 8.59 1.52 -1.49
C SER A 61 9.08 2.77 -0.75
N GLN A 62 10.17 2.65 0.01
CA GLN A 62 11.03 3.81 0.24
C GLN A 62 12.03 3.92 -0.92
N GLU A 63 11.60 4.52 -2.02
CA GLU A 63 12.53 5.09 -3.00
C GLU A 63 13.35 6.17 -2.29
N ASN A 64 14.58 5.79 -1.95
CA ASN A 64 15.58 6.69 -1.43
C ASN A 64 16.11 7.53 -2.61
N ASN A 65 15.38 8.58 -2.98
CA ASN A 65 15.79 9.52 -4.02
C ASN A 65 16.93 10.40 -3.51
N GLY A 66 18.13 9.80 -3.46
CA GLY A 66 19.41 10.47 -3.26
C GLY A 66 19.82 11.26 -4.51
N TYR A 67 19.10 12.33 -4.85
CA TYR A 67 19.58 13.31 -5.83
C TYR A 67 20.68 14.16 -5.19
N ARG A 68 21.93 13.71 -5.29
CA ARG A 68 23.11 14.57 -5.08
C ARG A 68 23.75 14.87 -6.41
N ASN A 69 23.25 15.95 -6.99
CA ASN A 69 23.68 16.53 -8.24
C ASN A 69 24.94 17.35 -7.94
N ASN A 70 26.03 17.06 -8.65
CA ASN A 70 27.19 17.93 -8.71
C ASN A 70 26.79 19.24 -9.39
N GLY A 71 26.66 20.33 -8.63
CA GLY A 71 26.20 21.62 -9.12
C GLY A 71 27.05 22.75 -8.57
N ALA A 72 27.85 23.33 -9.44
CA ALA A 72 28.72 24.46 -9.19
C ALA A 72 27.98 25.68 -8.62
N SER A 73 28.69 26.40 -7.75
CA SER A 73 28.33 27.67 -7.13
C SER A 73 27.93 28.75 -8.15
N SER A 74 26.78 29.40 -7.93
CA SER A 74 26.58 30.80 -8.29
C SER A 74 25.49 31.49 -7.47
N LYS A 75 25.98 32.31 -6.53
CA LYS A 75 25.44 33.53 -5.93
C LYS A 75 23.95 33.88 -6.22
N GLY A 76 23.12 33.71 -5.21
CA GLY A 76 21.86 34.43 -5.02
C GLY A 76 21.56 34.52 -3.53
N ASN A 77 21.46 35.74 -3.00
CA ASN A 77 21.28 36.02 -1.57
C ASN A 77 19.85 35.64 -1.10
N MET A 78 19.56 34.35 -1.01
CA MET A 78 18.31 33.83 -0.43
C MET A 78 18.55 33.56 1.04
N LYS A 79 17.90 34.37 1.89
CA LYS A 79 17.87 34.18 3.34
C LYS A 79 17.20 32.83 3.61
N TRP A 80 18.01 31.80 3.85
CA TRP A 80 17.55 30.44 4.09
C TRP A 80 16.76 30.41 5.39
N PHE A 81 15.48 30.08 5.33
CA PHE A 81 14.65 29.88 6.52
C PHE A 81 14.60 28.37 6.80
N PRO A 82 15.15 27.89 7.94
CA PRO A 82 15.27 26.46 8.21
C PRO A 82 13.92 25.77 8.48
N ASN A 83 12.86 26.53 8.74
CA ASN A 83 11.55 26.01 9.08
C ASN A 83 10.49 26.41 8.03
N PRO A 84 9.57 25.50 7.66
CA PRO A 84 8.45 25.82 6.77
C PRO A 84 7.55 26.88 7.41
N CYS A 85 6.94 27.72 6.57
CA CYS A 85 6.00 28.76 7.01
C CYS A 85 4.88 28.11 7.84
N GLN A 86 4.68 28.60 9.07
CA GLN A 86 3.69 28.01 9.99
C GLN A 86 2.23 28.26 9.55
N ILE A 87 2.00 29.16 8.58
CA ILE A 87 0.66 29.50 8.09
C ILE A 87 0.27 28.63 6.88
N CYS A 88 1.19 28.40 5.94
CA CYS A 88 0.88 27.71 4.68
C CYS A 88 1.70 26.42 4.45
N GLY A 89 2.67 26.11 5.32
CA GLY A 89 3.51 24.92 5.23
C GLY A 89 4.59 24.95 4.14
N LEU A 90 4.67 26.01 3.34
CA LEU A 90 5.65 26.12 2.25
C LEU A 90 7.00 26.67 2.76
N ASN A 91 8.08 26.18 2.16
CA ASN A 91 9.44 26.68 2.39
C ASN A 91 9.69 27.98 1.59
N ASN A 92 10.70 28.75 2.01
CA ASN A 92 11.26 29.88 1.25
C ASN A 92 10.42 31.17 1.16
N HIS A 93 9.48 31.42 2.08
CA HIS A 93 8.89 32.77 2.23
C HIS A 93 8.39 33.02 3.66
N GLN A 94 8.22 34.29 4.01
CA GLN A 94 7.49 34.70 5.21
C GLN A 94 6.08 35.13 4.80
N ALA A 95 5.05 34.68 5.53
CA ALA A 95 3.73 35.25 5.41
C ALA A 95 3.79 36.74 5.80
N LYS A 96 3.23 37.61 4.95
CA LYS A 96 3.08 39.03 5.24
C LYS A 96 1.76 39.28 5.94
#